data_AF-A0A7V9Q2K4-F1
#
_entry.id   AF-A0A7V9Q2K4-F1
#
_cell.length_a   1.000
_cell.length_b   1.000
_cell.length_c   1.000
_cell.angle_alpha   90.00
_cell.angle_beta   90.00
_cell.angle_gamma   90.00
#
_symmetry.space_group_name_H-M   'P 1'
#
loop_
_entity.id
_entity.type
_entity.pdbx_description
1 polymer ?
#
loop_
_entity_poly.entity_id
_entity_poly.type
_entity_poly.pdbx_seq_one_letter_code
_entity_poly.pdbx_strand_id
1 'polypeptide(L)'
;MDSSRVVLPPAVRPPYTVFVNGVPQQEGIDYEVSDGALQFAVALQKEEKLSLWKWFLGAWGIGSYGRNDQVDVAWHVEGRPRIAHALDIEPPGPGGDRPA
;
A
#
# COMPACT_ATOMS: atom_id res chain seq x y z
N MET A 1 5.64 12.57 10.61
CA MET A 1 4.57 11.57 10.73
C MET A 1 4.61 10.80 9.44
N ASP A 2 5.03 9.54 9.50
CA ASP A 2 5.22 8.76 8.28
C ASP A 2 3.85 8.24 7.84
N SER A 3 3.35 8.76 6.72
CA SER A 3 2.04 8.41 6.15
C SER A 3 2.22 7.84 4.75
N SER A 4 1.44 6.83 4.37
CA SER A 4 1.49 6.24 3.03
C SER A 4 0.27 6.57 2.21
N ARG A 5 0.47 6.79 0.91
CA ARG A 5 -0.61 7.03 -0.06
C ARG A 5 -0.61 5.93 -1.12
N VAL A 6 -1.79 5.37 -1.41
CA VAL A 6 -1.94 4.32 -2.42
C VAL A 6 -2.97 4.77 -3.44
N VAL A 7 -2.54 5.01 -4.68
CA VAL A 7 -3.44 5.47 -5.75
C VAL A 7 -4.34 4.34 -6.21
N LEU A 8 -5.65 4.57 -6.23
CA LEU A 8 -6.60 3.60 -6.76
C LEU A 8 -6.56 3.62 -8.28
N PRO A 9 -6.48 2.44 -8.94
CA PRO A 9 -6.66 2.36 -10.37
C PRO A 9 -8.02 2.94 -10.79
N PRO A 10 -8.10 3.66 -11.93
CA PRO A 10 -9.35 4.25 -12.41
C PRO A 10 -10.49 3.27 -12.66
N ALA A 11 -10.24 1.95 -12.65
CA ALA A 11 -11.25 0.91 -12.79
C ALA A 11 -11.91 0.49 -11.47
N VAL A 12 -11.31 0.85 -10.31
CA VAL A 12 -11.88 0.55 -8.99
C VAL A 12 -13.13 1.38 -8.78
N ARG A 13 -14.21 0.74 -8.33
CA ARG A 13 -15.50 1.39 -8.05
C ARG A 13 -15.98 0.96 -6.67
N PRO A 14 -16.50 1.88 -5.84
CA PRO A 14 -17.22 1.51 -4.64
C PRO A 14 -18.46 0.65 -4.97
N PRO A 15 -18.85 -0.30 -4.10
CA PRO A 15 -18.14 -0.70 -2.89
C PRO A 15 -16.90 -1.57 -3.21
N TYR A 16 -15.84 -1.40 -2.42
CA TYR A 16 -14.62 -2.20 -2.48
C TYR A 16 -14.12 -2.56 -1.08
N THR A 17 -13.25 -3.57 -1.01
CA THR A 17 -12.56 -3.99 0.21
C THR A 17 -11.07 -3.83 0.01
N VAL A 18 -10.40 -3.20 0.98
CA VAL A 18 -8.95 -2.99 0.99
C VAL A 18 -8.30 -4.03 1.88
N PHE A 19 -7.19 -4.59 1.43
CA PHE A 19 -6.37 -5.52 2.20
C PHE A 19 -4.93 -5.05 2.23
N VAL A 20 -4.30 -5.10 3.40
CA VAL A 20 -2.86 -4.93 3.57
C VAL A 20 -2.29 -6.28 3.98
N ASN A 21 -1.42 -6.88 3.15
CA ASN A 21 -0.86 -8.23 3.36
C ASN A 21 -1.94 -9.30 3.62
N GLY A 22 -3.10 -9.17 2.98
CA GLY A 22 -4.24 -10.07 3.16
C GLY A 22 -5.12 -9.78 4.38
N VAL A 23 -4.80 -8.77 5.20
CA VAL A 23 -5.62 -8.35 6.35
C VAL A 23 -6.61 -7.27 5.91
N PRO A 24 -7.93 -7.46 6.10
CA PRO A 24 -8.93 -6.47 5.73
C PRO A 24 -8.74 -5.18 6.52
N GLN A 25 -8.84 -4.05 5.83
CA GLN A 25 -8.73 -2.71 6.41
C GLN A 25 -10.08 -1.98 6.37
N GLN A 26 -10.32 -1.12 7.35
CA GLN A 26 -11.55 -0.36 7.50
C GLN A 26 -11.37 1.13 7.17
N GLU A 27 -12.21 1.66 6.28
CA GLU A 27 -12.26 3.10 5.97
C GLU A 27 -12.69 3.91 7.20
N GLY A 28 -12.01 5.03 7.44
CA GLY A 28 -12.20 5.90 8.61
C GLY A 28 -11.52 5.41 9.90
N ILE A 29 -10.92 4.22 9.88
CA ILE A 29 -10.10 3.69 10.99
C ILE A 29 -8.66 3.49 10.53
N ASP A 30 -8.46 2.65 9.51
CA ASP A 30 -7.13 2.27 9.03
C ASP A 30 -6.65 3.17 7.87
N TYR A 31 -7.59 3.68 7.07
CA TYR A 31 -7.31 4.60 5.97
C TYR A 31 -8.48 5.54 5.69
N GLU A 32 -8.22 6.66 5.03
CA GLU A 32 -9.23 7.56 4.45
C GLU A 32 -9.13 7.55 2.92
N VAL A 33 -10.23 7.89 2.23
CA VAL A 33 -10.26 8.01 0.77
C VAL A 33 -10.23 9.48 0.39
N SER A 34 -9.16 9.93 -0.28
CA SER A 34 -9.04 11.29 -0.82
C SER A 34 -8.43 11.27 -2.20
N ASP A 35 -8.98 12.07 -3.13
CA ASP A 35 -8.42 12.28 -4.47
C ASP A 35 -8.16 10.99 -5.27
N GLY A 36 -9.03 9.99 -5.12
CA GLY A 36 -8.85 8.68 -5.76
C GLY A 36 -7.68 7.86 -5.22
N ALA A 37 -7.25 8.14 -3.99
CA ALA A 37 -6.20 7.41 -3.29
C ALA A 37 -6.64 7.03 -1.87
N LEU A 38 -6.03 5.97 -1.35
CA LEU A 38 -6.13 5.54 0.04
C LEU A 38 -5.01 6.21 0.83
N GLN A 39 -5.37 6.94 1.88
CA GLN A 39 -4.44 7.63 2.76
C GLN A 39 -4.34 6.87 4.08
N PHE A 40 -3.19 6.26 4.34
CA PHE A 40 -2.90 5.57 5.59
C PHE A 40 -2.19 6.51 6.55
N ALA A 41 -2.63 6.54 7.81
CA ALA A 41 -2.00 7.33 8.87
C ALA A 41 -0.63 6.78 9.30
N VAL A 42 -0.28 5.57 8.83
CA VAL A 42 0.99 4.89 9.08
C VAL A 42 1.76 4.72 7.77
N ALA A 43 3.10 4.67 7.86
CA ALA A 43 3.92 4.33 6.70
C ALA A 43 3.92 2.81 6.47
N LEU A 44 3.40 2.44 5.31
CA LEU A 44 3.53 1.11 4.73
C LEU A 44 4.94 0.99 4.13
N GLN A 45 5.66 -0.07 4.48
CA GLN A 45 7.05 -0.27 4.05
C GLN A 45 7.10 -1.03 2.73
N LYS A 46 7.42 -0.33 1.63
CA LYS A 46 7.77 -0.94 0.34
C LYS A 46 9.31 -0.92 0.22
N GLU A 47 10.01 -1.98 0.63
CA GLU A 47 11.48 -2.04 0.49
C GLU A 47 11.88 -2.13 -1.00
N GLU A 48 12.15 -0.99 -1.65
CA GLU A 48 12.52 -0.96 -3.08
C GLU A 48 14.03 -1.10 -3.40
N LYS A 49 14.93 -1.27 -2.41
CA LYS A 49 16.38 -1.41 -2.75
C LYS A 49 17.23 -2.05 -1.64
N LEU A 50 17.18 -3.38 -1.50
CA LEU A 50 18.18 -4.15 -0.74
C LEU A 50 18.46 -5.56 -1.30
N SER A 51 18.10 -5.82 -2.56
CA SER A 51 18.16 -7.18 -3.15
C SER A 51 19.57 -7.81 -3.13
N LEU A 52 20.62 -7.02 -3.39
CA LEU A 52 21.99 -7.55 -3.46
C LEU A 52 22.56 -7.90 -2.08
N TRP A 53 22.31 -7.05 -1.07
CA TRP A 53 22.80 -7.26 0.29
C TRP A 53 22.01 -8.35 1.02
N LYS A 54 20.71 -8.50 0.73
CA LYS A 54 19.87 -9.59 1.26
C LYS A 54 20.24 -10.94 0.65
N TRP A 55 20.57 -10.99 -0.66
CA TRP A 55 21.17 -12.18 -1.27
C TRP A 55 22.51 -12.52 -0.62
N PHE A 56 23.36 -11.50 -0.39
CA PHE A 56 24.63 -11.68 0.31
C PHE A 56 24.40 -12.22 1.72
N LEU A 57 23.61 -11.60 2.60
CA LEU A 57 23.34 -12.13 3.94
C LEU A 57 22.68 -13.53 3.94
N GLY A 58 21.77 -13.78 3.00
CA GLY A 58 21.10 -15.09 2.84
C GLY A 58 22.07 -16.22 2.49
N ALA A 59 23.10 -15.97 1.68
CA ALA A 59 24.13 -16.96 1.36
C ALA A 59 25.00 -17.37 2.57
N TRP A 60 25.02 -16.57 3.64
CA TRP A 60 25.70 -16.86 4.91
C TRP A 60 24.73 -17.30 6.03
N GLY A 61 23.47 -17.60 5.71
CA GLY A 61 22.49 -18.14 6.67
C GLY A 61 21.85 -17.10 7.59
N ILE A 62 22.05 -15.80 7.34
CA ILE A 62 21.39 -14.72 8.09
C ILE A 62 20.10 -14.34 7.37
N GLY A 63 18.97 -14.85 7.87
CA GLY A 63 17.65 -14.57 7.29
C GLY A 63 17.23 -13.11 7.46
N SER A 64 17.21 -12.35 6.36
CA SER A 64 16.58 -11.03 6.31
C SER A 64 15.16 -11.17 5.75
N TYR A 65 14.17 -11.36 6.62
CA TYR A 65 12.77 -11.24 6.21
C TYR A 65 12.46 -9.76 5.99
N GLY A 66 12.47 -9.34 4.72
CA GLY A 66 12.08 -7.99 4.34
C GLY A 66 10.59 -7.79 4.59
N ARG A 67 10.22 -6.64 5.16
CA ARG A 67 8.83 -6.23 5.27
C ARG A 67 8.45 -5.59 3.95
N ASN A 68 7.73 -6.34 3.12
CA ASN A 68 7.18 -5.85 1.86
C ASN A 68 5.67 -5.75 2.06
N ASP A 69 5.19 -4.60 2.49
CA ASP A 69 3.76 -4.37 2.64
C ASP A 69 3.11 -4.27 1.25
N GLN A 70 2.08 -5.09 1.04
CA GLN A 70 1.33 -5.17 -0.20
C GLN A 70 -0.10 -4.70 0.04
N VAL A 71 -0.59 -3.76 -0.79
CA VAL A 71 -1.98 -3.32 -0.76
C VAL A 71 -2.75 -3.90 -1.94
N ASP A 72 -3.82 -4.62 -1.61
CA ASP A 72 -4.73 -5.22 -2.57
C ASP A 72 -6.13 -4.60 -2.41
N VAL A 73 -6.83 -4.40 -3.52
CA VAL A 73 -8.19 -3.85 -3.52
C VAL A 73 -9.11 -4.74 -4.32
N ALA A 74 -10.18 -5.23 -3.70
CA ALA A 74 -11.19 -6.06 -4.32
C ALA A 74 -12.49 -5.26 -4.55
N TRP A 75 -13.09 -5.36 -5.73
CA TRP A 75 -14.36 -4.71 -6.05
C TRP A 75 -15.20 -5.57 -7.00
N HIS A 76 -16.45 -5.17 -7.23
CA HIS A 76 -17.34 -5.83 -8.19
C HIS A 76 -17.58 -4.95 -9.43
N VAL A 77 -17.57 -5.56 -10.60
CA VAL A 77 -17.98 -4.93 -11.87
C VAL A 77 -18.97 -5.87 -12.53
N GLU A 78 -20.19 -5.38 -12.79
CA GLU A 78 -21.25 -6.18 -13.42
C GLU A 78 -21.50 -7.53 -12.70
N GLY A 79 -21.46 -7.52 -11.37
CA GLY A 79 -21.64 -8.71 -10.53
C GLY A 79 -20.44 -9.67 -10.51
N ARG A 80 -19.33 -9.34 -11.17
CA ARG A 80 -18.11 -10.16 -11.18
C ARG A 80 -17.05 -9.60 -10.24
N PRO A 81 -16.41 -10.43 -9.39
CA PRO A 81 -15.33 -9.97 -8.52
C PRO A 81 -14.08 -9.62 -9.35
N ARG A 82 -13.41 -8.55 -8.95
CA ARG A 82 -12.16 -8.04 -9.52
C ARG A 82 -11.21 -7.70 -8.38
N ILE A 83 -9.91 -7.89 -8.59
CA ILE A 83 -8.88 -7.54 -7.62
C ILE A 83 -7.74 -6.83 -8.36
N ALA A 84 -7.22 -5.76 -7.75
CA ALA A 84 -5.98 -5.13 -8.12
C ALA A 84 -4.98 -5.45 -7.00
N HIS A 85 -3.87 -6.08 -7.38
CA HIS A 85 -2.85 -6.53 -6.44
C HIS A 85 -1.65 -5.60 -6.42
N ALA A 86 -0.99 -5.54 -5.28
CA ALA A 86 0.30 -4.86 -5.10
C ALA A 86 0.29 -3.43 -5.65
N LEU A 87 -0.73 -2.66 -5.25
CA LEU A 87 -0.83 -1.27 -5.63
C LEU A 87 0.41 -0.48 -5.20
N ASP A 88 0.79 0.46 -6.05
CA ASP A 88 1.93 1.32 -5.77
C ASP A 88 1.65 2.20 -4.54
N ILE A 89 2.52 2.05 -3.54
CA ILE A 89 2.56 2.90 -2.35
C ILE A 89 3.49 4.06 -2.68
N GLU A 90 2.91 5.25 -2.81
CA GLU A 90 3.69 6.48 -2.90
C GLU A 90 4.32 6.76 -1.52
N PRO A 91 5.63 7.08 -1.49
CA PRO A 91 6.25 7.57 -0.26
C PRO A 91 5.57 8.87 0.18
N PRO A 92 5.57 9.19 1.49
CA PRO A 92 5.06 10.48 1.95
C PRO A 92 5.72 11.59 1.15
N GLY A 93 4.94 12.30 0.34
CA GLY A 93 5.41 13.53 -0.28
C GLY A 93 5.90 14.48 0.81
N PRO A 94 6.92 15.32 0.55
CA PRO A 94 7.29 16.36 1.50
C PRO A 94 6.02 17.15 1.81
N GLY A 95 5.60 17.12 3.09
CA GLY A 95 4.35 17.71 3.54
C GLY A 95 4.18 19.07 2.89
N GLY A 96 3.05 19.26 2.20
CA GLY A 96 2.69 20.53 1.61
C GLY A 96 2.55 21.56 2.72
N ASP A 97 3.66 22.24 3.01
CA ASP A 97 3.67 23.51 3.68
C ASP A 97 2.87 24.44 2.76
N ARG A 98 1.62 24.70 3.13
CA ARG A 98 0.79 25.69 2.46
C ARG A 98 1.13 27.03 3.13
N PRO A 99 1.90 27.93 2.49
CA PRO A 99 1.99 29.28 3.01
C PRO A 99 0.60 29.94 2.89
N ALA A 100 0.16 30.52 4.01
CA ALA A 100 -0.94 31.47 4.05
C ALA A 100 -0.56 32.79 3.36
#